data_AF-A0A7S0X5R6-F1
#
_entry.id   AF-A0A7S0X5R6-F1
#
_cell.length_a   1.000
_cell.length_b   1.000
_cell.length_c   1.000
_cell.angle_alpha   90.00
_cell.angle_beta   90.00
_cell.angle_gamma   90.00
#
_symmetry.space_group_name_H-M   'P 1'
#
loop_
_entity.id
_entity.type
_entity.pdbx_description
1 polymer ?
#
loop_
_entity_poly.entity_id
_entity_poly.type
_entity_poly.pdbx_seq_one_letter_code
_entity_poly.pdbx_strand_id
1 'polypeptide(L)'
;FQEEIARLKAALLGDGSGGGGGGVASGGGAPREPRKKREPERKIVEKTITTVSEIRLEQIKEDMRQQMEENMKKGMATDEAKKAQQLVQSKAKKEMESVMAEKERTEDEKTELEEAFKQQQSEMQEHFGALQREKDEQQLLEDKLAAMQAKVMKGGTNLLDQEERLKGEQRRVEAELEKIAEAESEAQRRVLALEELQSITGDNYKNIEEEIEAKGKKIKKLYQAYQRCNADMKDLDLEFNQEREDLLDTIRTLTQQIKLKNLVLDSYIPADEMQKLTQHATYDEREEIWRMHRAQYAGNPSRARRHNEESAGGSPAEDNERVAAALADAYGDAQSAAVFAAASDSEKLKNVFFTYRETVDGGGEGGGG
;
A
#
# COMPACT_ATOMS: atom_id res chain seq x y z
N PHE A 1 9.44 -9.38 -1.78
CA PHE A 1 8.68 -10.65 -1.92
C PHE A 1 7.20 -10.51 -1.58
N GLN A 2 6.78 -9.98 -0.42
CA GLN A 2 5.33 -9.80 -0.15
C GLN A 2 4.66 -8.76 -1.06
N GLU A 3 5.38 -7.71 -1.45
CA GLU A 3 4.88 -6.70 -2.41
C GLU A 3 4.73 -7.24 -3.84
N GLU A 4 5.54 -8.24 -4.21
CA GLU A 4 5.55 -8.83 -5.55
C GLU A 4 4.40 -9.82 -5.73
N ILE A 5 4.02 -10.52 -4.65
CA ILE A 5 2.82 -11.35 -4.57
C ILE A 5 1.55 -10.48 -4.64
N ALA A 6 1.54 -9.30 -3.99
CA ALA A 6 0.42 -8.37 -4.07
C ALA A 6 0.22 -7.83 -5.49
N ARG A 7 1.33 -7.54 -6.20
CA ARG A 7 1.30 -7.08 -7.60
C ARG A 7 0.81 -8.16 -8.57
N LEU A 8 1.25 -9.41 -8.39
CA LEU A 8 0.80 -10.54 -9.22
C LEU A 8 -0.67 -10.91 -8.98
N LYS A 9 -1.18 -10.74 -7.76
CA LYS A 9 -2.61 -10.92 -7.44
C LYS A 9 -3.50 -9.84 -8.09
N ALA A 10 -3.02 -8.60 -8.16
CA ALA A 10 -3.76 -7.51 -8.82
C ALA A 10 -3.82 -7.69 -10.35
N ALA A 11 -2.77 -8.24 -10.96
CA ALA A 11 -2.73 -8.50 -12.41
C ALA A 11 -3.67 -9.65 -12.85
N LEU A 12 -3.96 -10.62 -11.98
CA LEU A 12 -4.83 -11.76 -12.26
C LEU A 12 -6.33 -11.47 -12.05
N LEU A 13 -6.67 -10.41 -11.32
CA LEU A 13 -8.05 -9.96 -11.07
C LEU A 13 -8.53 -8.91 -12.08
N GLY A 14 -7.64 -8.40 -12.95
CA GLY A 14 -7.93 -7.34 -13.91
C GLY A 14 -8.25 -7.81 -15.34
N ASP A 15 -8.08 -9.10 -15.68
CA ASP A 15 -8.21 -9.59 -17.06
C ASP A 15 -9.46 -10.45 -17.27
N GLY A 16 -10.63 -9.85 -17.06
CA GLY A 16 -11.91 -10.54 -17.14
C GLY A 16 -13.08 -9.65 -17.53
N SER A 17 -12.93 -8.78 -18.53
CA SER A 17 -14.09 -8.19 -19.22
C SER A 17 -13.73 -7.45 -20.52
N GLY A 18 -14.15 -8.01 -21.65
CA GLY A 18 -14.79 -7.24 -22.72
C GLY A 18 -14.01 -6.97 -24.01
N GLY A 19 -14.55 -7.47 -25.14
CA GLY A 19 -14.62 -6.64 -26.35
C GLY A 19 -14.65 -7.34 -27.72
N GLY A 20 -15.84 -7.31 -28.35
CA GLY A 20 -16.02 -7.17 -29.82
C GLY A 20 -16.10 -8.48 -30.62
N GLY A 21 -17.04 -8.71 -31.54
CA GLY A 21 -17.94 -7.81 -32.27
C GLY A 21 -17.91 -8.19 -33.76
N GLY A 22 -19.07 -8.53 -34.35
CA GLY A 22 -19.18 -8.82 -35.78
C GLY A 22 -20.62 -9.16 -36.18
N GLY A 23 -21.30 -8.22 -36.85
CA GLY A 23 -22.67 -8.39 -37.34
C GLY A 23 -22.76 -8.92 -38.79
N VAL A 24 -23.99 -9.26 -39.21
CA VAL A 24 -24.70 -8.74 -40.40
C VAL A 24 -26.04 -9.49 -40.61
N ALA A 25 -27.12 -8.69 -40.62
CA ALA A 25 -28.38 -8.71 -41.40
C ALA A 25 -29.14 -9.99 -41.82
N SER A 26 -30.46 -10.00 -41.54
CA SER A 26 -31.58 -9.89 -42.53
C SER A 26 -32.88 -10.51 -41.95
N GLY A 27 -33.93 -9.72 -41.69
CA GLY A 27 -35.21 -9.73 -42.44
C GLY A 27 -36.17 -10.84 -41.96
N GLY A 28 -37.35 -10.63 -41.36
CA GLY A 28 -38.44 -9.70 -41.68
C GLY A 28 -39.61 -10.48 -42.30
N GLY A 29 -40.72 -10.70 -41.58
CA GLY A 29 -41.99 -11.17 -42.17
C GLY A 29 -42.91 -12.02 -41.28
N ALA A 30 -44.06 -11.45 -40.89
CA ALA A 30 -45.20 -12.07 -40.21
C ALA A 30 -46.32 -12.47 -41.23
N PRO A 31 -47.60 -12.70 -40.86
CA PRO A 31 -48.23 -13.86 -40.20
C PRO A 31 -49.49 -14.40 -40.96
N ARG A 32 -50.15 -15.51 -40.51
CA ARG A 32 -51.64 -15.68 -40.40
C ARG A 32 -52.13 -17.11 -40.05
N GLU A 33 -53.06 -17.14 -39.09
CA GLU A 33 -54.22 -18.03 -38.73
C GLU A 33 -54.76 -19.12 -39.70
N PRO A 34 -55.74 -20.01 -39.33
CA PRO A 34 -56.35 -20.36 -38.02
C PRO A 34 -56.72 -21.86 -37.74
N ARG A 35 -56.99 -22.15 -36.45
CA ARG A 35 -58.01 -23.02 -35.77
C ARG A 35 -58.62 -24.32 -36.40
N LYS A 36 -58.63 -25.39 -35.56
CA LYS A 36 -59.77 -26.10 -34.87
C LYS A 36 -59.93 -27.63 -35.11
N LYS A 37 -59.85 -28.43 -34.02
CA LYS A 37 -60.79 -29.50 -33.51
C LYS A 37 -60.03 -30.48 -32.57
N ARG A 38 -60.31 -30.50 -31.26
CA ARG A 38 -61.19 -31.42 -30.48
C ARG A 38 -60.59 -32.83 -30.19
N GLU A 39 -60.28 -33.03 -28.90
CA GLU A 39 -60.07 -34.22 -28.01
C GLU A 39 -60.84 -35.54 -28.30
N PRO A 40 -60.62 -36.68 -27.54
CA PRO A 40 -59.77 -36.86 -26.32
C PRO A 40 -58.87 -38.12 -26.23
N GLU A 41 -57.81 -37.96 -25.41
CA GLU A 41 -57.32 -38.79 -24.28
C GLU A 41 -57.18 -40.32 -24.38
N ARG A 42 -55.91 -40.78 -24.34
CA ARG A 42 -55.28 -41.67 -23.31
C ARG A 42 -53.98 -42.30 -23.85
N LYS A 43 -52.80 -41.65 -23.70
CA LYS A 43 -51.44 -42.27 -23.84
C LYS A 43 -50.24 -41.36 -23.45
N ILE A 44 -50.44 -40.33 -22.61
CA ILE A 44 -49.41 -39.32 -22.26
C ILE A 44 -48.49 -39.75 -21.07
N VAL A 45 -48.64 -40.97 -20.54
CA VAL A 45 -47.96 -41.35 -19.30
C VAL A 45 -46.59 -42.02 -19.53
N GLU A 46 -46.33 -42.71 -20.64
CA GLU A 46 -45.08 -43.48 -20.82
C GLU A 46 -43.85 -42.65 -21.25
N LYS A 47 -44.02 -41.60 -22.07
CA LYS A 47 -42.89 -40.80 -22.58
C LYS A 47 -42.35 -39.76 -21.61
N THR A 48 -43.11 -39.38 -20.58
CA THR A 48 -42.65 -38.43 -19.56
C THR A 48 -41.92 -39.14 -18.41
N ILE A 49 -42.18 -40.44 -18.21
CA ILE A 49 -41.50 -41.26 -17.20
C ILE A 49 -40.05 -41.56 -17.63
N THR A 50 -39.80 -41.75 -18.93
CA THR A 50 -38.47 -42.12 -19.45
C THR A 50 -37.40 -41.04 -19.25
N THR A 51 -37.74 -39.76 -19.45
CA THR A 51 -36.82 -38.62 -19.27
C THR A 51 -36.54 -38.28 -17.79
N VAL A 52 -37.54 -38.47 -16.91
CA VAL A 52 -37.36 -38.24 -15.46
C VAL A 52 -36.45 -39.29 -14.83
N SER A 53 -36.50 -40.53 -15.32
CA SER A 53 -35.59 -41.59 -14.86
C SER A 53 -34.14 -41.39 -15.30
N GLU A 54 -33.88 -40.81 -16.47
CA GLU A 54 -32.52 -40.50 -16.94
C GLU A 54 -31.87 -39.39 -16.12
N ILE A 55 -32.62 -38.33 -15.81
CA ILE A 55 -32.18 -37.25 -14.90
C ILE A 55 -31.89 -37.79 -13.50
N ARG A 56 -32.72 -38.71 -13.00
CA ARG A 56 -32.50 -39.35 -11.69
C ARG A 56 -31.24 -40.22 -11.67
N LEU A 57 -30.92 -40.86 -12.79
CA LEU A 57 -29.69 -41.64 -12.95
C LEU A 57 -28.45 -40.73 -12.94
N GLU A 58 -28.50 -39.59 -13.61
CA GLU A 58 -27.42 -38.60 -13.62
C GLU A 58 -27.21 -37.95 -12.27
N GLN A 59 -28.27 -37.69 -11.51
CA GLN A 59 -28.18 -37.19 -10.13
C GLN A 59 -27.48 -38.19 -9.20
N ILE A 60 -27.83 -39.49 -9.28
CA ILE A 60 -27.15 -40.54 -8.51
C ILE A 60 -25.67 -40.63 -8.91
N LYS A 61 -25.33 -40.42 -10.18
CA LYS A 61 -23.94 -40.42 -10.67
C LYS A 61 -23.14 -39.23 -10.12
N GLU A 62 -23.73 -38.04 -10.10
CA GLU A 62 -23.07 -36.84 -9.60
C GLU A 62 -22.89 -36.89 -8.07
N ASP A 63 -23.90 -37.38 -7.33
CA ASP A 63 -23.80 -37.59 -5.89
C ASP A 63 -22.69 -38.60 -5.53
N MET A 64 -22.54 -39.66 -6.34
CA MET A 64 -21.46 -40.64 -6.16
C MET A 64 -20.08 -40.02 -6.36
N ARG A 65 -19.92 -39.17 -7.38
CA ARG A 65 -18.67 -38.46 -7.65
C ARG A 65 -18.31 -37.51 -6.51
N GLN A 66 -19.28 -36.71 -6.06
CA GLN A 66 -19.08 -35.74 -4.98
C GLN A 66 -18.74 -36.41 -3.65
N GLN A 67 -19.43 -37.50 -3.28
CA GLN A 67 -19.11 -38.24 -2.05
C GLN A 67 -17.69 -38.85 -2.10
N MET A 68 -17.24 -39.29 -3.28
CA MET A 68 -15.92 -39.88 -3.43
C MET A 68 -14.82 -38.81 -3.39
N GLU A 69 -15.03 -37.65 -4.02
CA GLU A 69 -14.15 -36.48 -3.91
C GLU A 69 -14.08 -35.96 -2.46
N GLU A 70 -15.20 -35.90 -1.74
CA GLU A 70 -15.24 -35.42 -0.36
C GLU A 70 -14.50 -36.37 0.59
N ASN A 71 -14.67 -37.68 0.42
CA ASN A 71 -13.93 -38.70 1.16
C ASN A 71 -12.41 -38.62 0.94
N MET A 72 -11.99 -38.19 -0.26
CA MET A 72 -10.57 -37.98 -0.60
C MET A 72 -10.03 -36.64 -0.12
N LYS A 73 -10.86 -35.60 -0.05
CA LYS A 73 -10.52 -34.30 0.56
C LYS A 73 -10.34 -34.43 2.08
N LYS A 74 -11.08 -35.35 2.71
CA LYS A 74 -10.96 -35.69 4.13
C LYS A 74 -9.70 -36.50 4.48
N GLY A 75 -8.85 -36.83 3.51
CA GLY A 75 -7.53 -37.41 3.78
C GLY A 75 -7.58 -38.76 4.51
N MET A 76 -8.60 -39.58 4.24
CA MET A 76 -8.71 -40.91 4.85
C MET A 76 -7.55 -41.82 4.43
N ALA A 77 -7.06 -42.64 5.37
CA ALA A 77 -5.97 -43.58 5.16
C ALA A 77 -6.26 -44.52 3.97
N THR A 78 -5.22 -44.93 3.26
CA THR A 78 -5.31 -45.70 1.98
C THR A 78 -6.19 -46.94 2.06
N ASP A 79 -6.27 -47.60 3.22
CA ASP A 79 -7.07 -48.81 3.42
C ASP A 79 -8.52 -48.52 3.79
N GLU A 80 -8.80 -47.38 4.41
CA GLU A 80 -10.15 -46.91 4.72
C GLU A 80 -10.80 -46.28 3.49
N ALA A 81 -10.01 -45.56 2.68
CA ALA A 81 -10.43 -45.04 1.39
C ALA A 81 -10.87 -46.16 0.43
N LYS A 82 -10.15 -47.29 0.38
CA LYS A 82 -10.52 -48.47 -0.43
C LYS A 82 -11.82 -49.12 0.06
N LYS A 83 -12.03 -49.23 1.37
CA LYS A 83 -13.28 -49.78 1.94
C LYS A 83 -14.47 -48.85 1.72
N ALA A 84 -14.28 -47.54 1.90
CA ALA A 84 -15.30 -46.54 1.61
C ALA A 84 -15.67 -46.53 0.12
N GLN A 85 -14.68 -46.67 -0.77
CA GLN A 85 -14.88 -46.80 -2.21
C GLN A 85 -15.68 -48.04 -2.57
N GLN A 86 -15.36 -49.21 -2.00
CA GLN A 86 -16.13 -50.44 -2.22
C GLN A 86 -17.57 -50.31 -1.73
N LEU A 87 -17.78 -49.64 -0.60
CA LEU A 87 -19.11 -49.45 -0.04
C LEU A 87 -19.96 -48.52 -0.91
N VAL A 88 -19.41 -47.40 -1.37
CA VAL A 88 -20.07 -46.47 -2.33
C VAL A 88 -20.35 -47.18 -3.65
N GLN A 89 -19.39 -47.92 -4.21
CA GLN A 89 -19.61 -48.70 -5.44
C GLN A 89 -20.70 -49.78 -5.27
N SER A 90 -20.75 -50.45 -4.12
CA SER A 90 -21.77 -51.47 -3.85
C SER A 90 -23.18 -50.89 -3.69
N LYS A 91 -23.29 -49.70 -3.09
CA LYS A 91 -24.56 -48.96 -2.98
C LYS A 91 -25.02 -48.49 -4.36
N ALA A 92 -24.13 -47.88 -5.14
CA ALA A 92 -24.43 -47.43 -6.50
C ALA A 92 -24.87 -48.60 -7.41
N LYS A 93 -24.21 -49.76 -7.32
CA LYS A 93 -24.62 -50.97 -8.07
C LYS A 93 -26.03 -51.43 -7.70
N LYS A 94 -26.36 -51.47 -6.41
CA LYS A 94 -27.68 -51.90 -5.93
C LYS A 94 -28.79 -50.93 -6.29
N GLU A 95 -28.55 -49.63 -6.17
CA GLU A 95 -29.54 -48.61 -6.54
C GLU A 95 -29.75 -48.58 -8.07
N MET A 96 -28.69 -48.76 -8.85
CA MET A 96 -28.79 -48.89 -10.31
C MET A 96 -29.53 -50.15 -10.74
N GLU A 97 -29.25 -51.29 -10.12
CA GLU A 97 -29.96 -52.55 -10.35
C GLU A 97 -31.46 -52.42 -10.04
N SER A 98 -31.81 -51.66 -9.01
CA SER A 98 -33.20 -51.35 -8.69
C SER A 98 -33.90 -50.49 -9.76
N VAL A 99 -33.20 -49.50 -10.33
CA VAL A 99 -33.76 -48.65 -11.41
C VAL A 99 -33.85 -49.42 -12.73
N MET A 100 -32.92 -50.36 -12.98
CA MET A 100 -32.94 -51.26 -14.13
C MET A 100 -34.05 -52.31 -14.04
N ALA A 101 -34.37 -52.78 -12.83
CA ALA A 101 -35.49 -53.69 -12.59
C ALA A 101 -36.86 -52.99 -12.69
N GLU A 102 -36.92 -51.67 -12.45
CA GLU A 102 -38.15 -50.87 -12.54
C GLU A 102 -38.55 -50.53 -14.00
N LYS A 103 -37.64 -50.72 -14.97
CA LYS A 103 -37.92 -50.57 -16.41
C LYS A 103 -37.93 -51.93 -17.11
N GLU A 104 -39.11 -52.42 -17.51
CA GLU A 104 -39.21 -53.46 -18.56
C GLU A 104 -38.82 -52.86 -19.92
N ARG A 105 -37.52 -52.64 -20.12
CA ARG A 105 -36.93 -52.25 -21.41
C ARG A 105 -36.58 -53.52 -22.20
N THR A 106 -36.68 -53.42 -23.53
CA THR A 106 -36.15 -54.42 -24.46
C THR A 106 -34.68 -54.71 -24.17
N GLU A 107 -34.27 -55.97 -24.28
CA GLU A 107 -32.95 -56.47 -23.82
C GLU A 107 -31.75 -55.66 -24.37
N ASP A 108 -31.87 -55.08 -25.57
CA ASP A 108 -30.83 -54.29 -26.22
C ASP A 108 -30.54 -52.93 -25.54
N GLU A 109 -31.54 -52.25 -24.98
CA GLU A 109 -31.31 -50.99 -24.25
C GLU A 109 -30.68 -51.23 -22.86
N LYS A 110 -30.85 -52.44 -22.32
CA LYS A 110 -30.28 -52.84 -21.03
C LYS A 110 -28.78 -53.11 -21.16
N THR A 111 -28.36 -53.77 -22.24
CA THR A 111 -26.95 -54.07 -22.51
C THR A 111 -26.13 -52.81 -22.81
N GLU A 112 -26.66 -51.88 -23.60
CA GLU A 112 -25.99 -50.59 -23.86
C GLU A 112 -25.76 -49.78 -22.58
N LEU A 113 -26.74 -49.77 -21.67
CA LEU A 113 -26.62 -49.04 -20.41
C LEU A 113 -25.63 -49.72 -19.43
N GLU A 114 -25.59 -51.05 -19.42
CA GLU A 114 -24.59 -51.82 -18.66
C GLU A 114 -23.16 -51.60 -19.19
N GLU A 115 -22.98 -51.54 -20.50
CA GLU A 115 -21.69 -51.25 -21.13
C GLU A 115 -21.21 -49.82 -20.86
N ALA A 116 -22.10 -48.82 -20.99
CA ALA A 116 -21.78 -47.43 -20.65
C ALA A 116 -21.39 -47.29 -19.17
N PHE A 117 -22.08 -47.99 -18.27
CA PHE A 117 -21.74 -48.00 -16.83
C PHE A 117 -20.38 -48.65 -16.57
N LYS A 118 -20.06 -49.75 -17.28
CA LYS A 118 -18.78 -50.44 -17.14
C LYS A 118 -17.62 -49.59 -17.65
N GLN A 119 -17.79 -48.89 -18.77
CA GLN A 119 -16.80 -47.95 -19.29
C GLN A 119 -16.56 -46.81 -18.29
N GLN A 120 -17.62 -46.20 -17.77
CA GLN A 120 -17.53 -45.13 -16.78
C GLN A 120 -16.87 -45.59 -15.47
N GLN A 121 -17.13 -46.84 -15.03
CA GLN A 121 -16.45 -47.43 -13.88
C GLN A 121 -14.96 -47.60 -14.12
N SER A 122 -14.55 -47.94 -15.34
CA SER A 122 -13.13 -48.04 -15.72
C SER A 122 -12.46 -46.67 -15.71
N GLU A 123 -13.08 -45.65 -16.33
CA GLU A 123 -12.56 -44.28 -16.37
C GLU A 123 -12.39 -43.70 -14.96
N MET A 124 -13.38 -43.92 -14.09
CA MET A 124 -13.32 -43.48 -12.69
C MET A 124 -12.21 -44.19 -11.91
N GLN A 125 -11.97 -45.48 -12.17
CA GLN A 125 -10.86 -46.22 -11.55
C GLN A 125 -9.50 -45.72 -12.02
N GLU A 126 -9.35 -45.41 -13.31
CA GLU A 126 -8.10 -44.86 -13.86
C GLU A 126 -7.79 -43.47 -13.30
N HIS A 127 -8.79 -42.58 -13.28
CA HIS A 127 -8.65 -41.24 -12.70
C HIS A 127 -8.28 -41.32 -11.20
N PHE A 128 -8.93 -42.22 -10.46
CA PHE A 128 -8.59 -42.46 -9.06
C PHE A 128 -7.16 -42.97 -8.89
N GLY A 129 -6.72 -43.89 -9.75
CA GLY A 129 -5.35 -44.39 -9.74
C GLY A 129 -4.31 -43.31 -10.07
N ALA A 130 -4.63 -42.36 -10.94
CA ALA A 130 -3.76 -41.22 -11.25
C ALA A 130 -3.65 -40.27 -10.05
N LEU A 131 -4.78 -39.90 -9.45
CA LEU A 131 -4.82 -38.99 -8.30
C LEU A 131 -4.11 -39.57 -7.06
N GLN A 132 -4.21 -40.88 -6.85
CA GLN A 132 -3.51 -41.55 -5.76
C GLN A 132 -1.99 -41.47 -5.94
N ARG A 133 -1.49 -41.70 -7.17
CA ARG A 133 -0.05 -41.58 -7.47
C ARG A 133 0.45 -40.15 -7.25
N GLU A 134 -0.31 -39.15 -7.66
CA GLU A 134 0.05 -37.75 -7.43
C GLU A 134 0.15 -37.43 -5.93
N LYS A 135 -0.78 -37.94 -5.10
CA LYS A 135 -0.70 -37.79 -3.65
C LYS A 135 0.52 -38.50 -3.05
N ASP A 136 0.80 -39.73 -3.49
CA ASP A 136 1.96 -40.48 -3.00
C ASP A 136 3.27 -39.75 -3.36
N GLU A 137 3.35 -39.15 -4.56
CA GLU A 137 4.48 -38.30 -4.99
C GLU A 137 4.61 -37.02 -4.15
N GLN A 138 3.49 -36.33 -3.87
CA GLN A 138 3.46 -35.15 -3.00
C GLN A 138 3.95 -35.49 -1.58
N GLN A 139 3.47 -36.60 -0.99
CA GLN A 139 3.91 -37.06 0.32
C GLN A 139 5.41 -37.38 0.35
N LEU A 140 5.94 -38.02 -0.69
CA LEU A 140 7.36 -38.32 -0.78
C LEU A 140 8.23 -37.04 -0.87
N LEU A 141 7.75 -36.02 -1.57
CA LEU A 141 8.38 -34.70 -1.63
C LEU A 141 8.33 -33.99 -0.27
N GLU A 142 7.20 -34.04 0.43
CA GLU A 142 7.04 -33.50 1.78
C GLU A 142 7.98 -34.18 2.79
N ASP A 143 8.06 -35.50 2.78
CA ASP A 143 8.97 -36.26 3.64
C ASP A 143 10.43 -35.93 3.35
N LYS A 144 10.80 -35.75 2.07
CA LYS A 144 12.16 -35.34 1.69
C LYS A 144 12.48 -33.91 2.15
N LEU A 145 11.51 -32.99 2.05
CA LEU A 145 11.66 -31.62 2.55
C LEU A 145 11.79 -31.61 4.07
N ALA A 146 10.95 -32.38 4.78
CA ALA A 146 10.99 -32.53 6.22
C ALA A 146 12.31 -33.16 6.69
N ALA A 147 12.83 -34.17 5.99
CA ALA A 147 14.14 -34.76 6.26
C ALA A 147 15.28 -33.76 6.03
N MET A 148 15.19 -32.92 4.99
CA MET A 148 16.18 -31.88 4.72
C MET A 148 16.15 -30.79 5.80
N GLN A 149 14.97 -30.29 6.18
CA GLN A 149 14.78 -29.36 7.28
C GLN A 149 15.29 -29.94 8.60
N ALA A 150 14.94 -31.19 8.91
CA ALA A 150 15.43 -31.88 10.09
C ALA A 150 16.95 -32.09 10.04
N LYS A 151 17.57 -32.28 8.87
CA LYS A 151 19.03 -32.41 8.75
C LYS A 151 19.74 -31.06 8.92
N VAL A 152 19.13 -29.96 8.46
CA VAL A 152 19.63 -28.60 8.73
C VAL A 152 19.49 -28.27 10.23
N MET A 153 18.42 -28.74 10.88
CA MET A 153 18.15 -28.47 12.29
C MET A 153 18.90 -29.42 13.26
N LYS A 154 19.05 -30.70 12.89
CA LYS A 154 19.77 -31.74 13.65
C LYS A 154 21.24 -31.86 13.25
N GLY A 155 21.69 -31.14 12.22
CA GLY A 155 23.07 -31.06 11.75
C GLY A 155 24.06 -30.42 12.74
N GLY A 156 23.70 -30.31 14.02
CA GLY A 156 24.62 -30.03 15.12
C GLY A 156 24.64 -28.58 15.60
N THR A 157 24.12 -27.61 14.84
CA THR A 157 23.95 -26.22 15.27
C THR A 157 22.86 -25.57 14.43
N ASN A 158 21.93 -24.84 15.04
CA ASN A 158 21.03 -23.97 14.29
C ASN A 158 21.89 -22.86 13.67
N LEU A 159 22.25 -22.99 12.39
CA LEU A 159 23.15 -22.06 11.69
C LEU A 159 22.70 -20.60 11.87
N LEU A 160 21.38 -20.38 11.93
CA LEU A 160 20.79 -19.08 12.17
C LEU A 160 21.16 -18.52 13.55
N ASP A 161 21.01 -19.32 14.61
CA ASP A 161 21.35 -18.90 15.99
C ASP A 161 22.87 -18.68 16.14
N GLN A 162 23.68 -19.48 15.45
CA GLN A 162 25.13 -19.29 15.47
C GLN A 162 25.54 -18.00 14.75
N GLU A 163 24.93 -17.69 13.61
CA GLU A 163 25.14 -16.41 12.93
C GLU A 163 24.68 -15.23 13.78
N GLU A 164 23.52 -15.32 14.43
CA GLU A 164 23.03 -14.27 15.32
C GLU A 164 23.95 -14.08 16.51
N ARG A 165 24.45 -15.16 17.11
CA ARG A 165 25.43 -15.11 18.20
C ARG A 165 26.73 -14.45 17.73
N LEU A 166 27.27 -14.87 16.58
CA LEU A 166 28.49 -14.31 16.02
C LEU A 166 28.33 -12.83 15.66
N LYS A 167 27.20 -12.44 15.06
CA LYS A 167 26.87 -11.03 14.75
C LYS A 167 26.72 -10.21 16.03
N GLY A 168 26.10 -10.77 17.07
CA GLY A 168 25.97 -10.14 18.38
C GLY A 168 27.32 -9.94 19.06
N GLU A 169 28.18 -10.95 19.05
CA GLU A 169 29.56 -10.88 19.55
C GLU A 169 30.39 -9.86 18.74
N GLN A 170 30.26 -9.86 17.41
CA GLN A 170 30.94 -8.90 16.54
C GLN A 170 30.51 -7.46 16.84
N ARG A 171 29.20 -7.19 16.99
CA ARG A 171 28.69 -5.86 17.37
C ARG A 171 29.21 -5.41 18.74
N ARG A 172 29.34 -6.32 19.70
CA ARG A 172 29.91 -5.99 21.03
C ARG A 172 31.38 -5.62 20.91
N VAL A 173 32.16 -6.40 20.16
CA VAL A 173 33.58 -6.10 19.92
C VAL A 173 33.74 -4.79 19.14
N GLU A 174 32.93 -4.54 18.11
CA GLU A 174 32.95 -3.29 17.35
C GLU A 174 32.64 -2.08 18.24
N ALA A 175 31.61 -2.17 19.09
CA ALA A 175 31.27 -1.10 20.03
C ALA A 175 32.34 -0.89 21.12
N GLU A 176 33.03 -1.95 21.56
CA GLU A 176 34.15 -1.83 22.49
C GLU A 176 35.36 -1.19 21.82
N LEU A 177 35.67 -1.57 20.58
CA LEU A 177 36.74 -0.95 19.78
C LEU A 177 36.48 0.52 19.49
N GLU A 178 35.23 0.88 19.16
CA GLU A 178 34.83 2.27 18.95
C GLU A 178 35.04 3.11 20.21
N LYS A 179 34.60 2.61 21.38
CA LYS A 179 34.85 3.29 22.67
C LYS A 179 36.34 3.42 22.99
N ILE A 180 37.14 2.41 22.69
CA ILE A 180 38.60 2.48 22.87
C ILE A 180 39.19 3.53 21.92
N ALA A 181 38.76 3.58 20.66
CA ALA A 181 39.24 4.55 19.68
C ALA A 181 38.85 5.99 20.04
N GLU A 182 37.63 6.22 20.52
CA GLU A 182 37.18 7.51 21.05
C GLU A 182 38.01 7.93 22.26
N ALA A 183 38.20 7.02 23.23
CA ALA A 183 38.99 7.28 24.42
C ALA A 183 40.47 7.55 24.09
N GLU A 184 41.03 6.83 23.12
CA GLU A 184 42.39 7.02 22.63
C GLU A 184 42.51 8.38 21.92
N SER A 185 41.57 8.75 21.06
CA SER A 185 41.53 10.05 20.38
C SER A 185 41.45 11.21 21.38
N GLU A 186 40.58 11.10 22.40
CA GLU A 186 40.53 12.08 23.49
C GLU A 186 41.83 12.14 24.29
N ALA A 187 42.41 10.98 24.62
CA ALA A 187 43.67 10.91 25.33
C ALA A 187 44.81 11.53 24.52
N GLN A 188 44.88 11.26 23.22
CA GLN A 188 45.84 11.88 22.29
C GLN A 188 45.66 13.40 22.24
N ARG A 189 44.41 13.90 22.14
CA ARG A 189 44.14 15.35 22.21
C ARG A 189 44.60 15.97 23.52
N ARG A 190 44.34 15.30 24.66
CA ARG A 190 44.79 15.76 25.98
C ARG A 190 46.32 15.75 26.09
N VAL A 191 46.99 14.71 25.59
CA VAL A 191 48.46 14.61 25.57
C VAL A 191 49.04 15.74 24.73
N LEU A 192 48.55 15.97 23.51
CA LEU A 192 49.02 17.06 22.66
C LEU A 192 48.84 18.43 23.32
N ALA A 193 47.71 18.67 23.99
CA ALA A 193 47.47 19.90 24.73
C ALA A 193 48.44 20.08 25.92
N LEU A 194 48.74 18.99 26.64
CA LEU A 194 49.71 19.00 27.74
C LEU A 194 51.15 19.16 27.25
N GLU A 195 51.52 18.55 26.13
CA GLU A 195 52.83 18.70 25.48
C GLU A 195 53.03 20.15 24.99
N GLU A 196 51.99 20.77 24.42
CA GLU A 196 52.03 22.18 24.03
C GLU A 196 52.19 23.09 25.27
N LEU A 197 51.45 22.83 26.34
CA LEU A 197 51.57 23.55 27.61
C LEU A 197 52.97 23.36 28.26
N GLN A 198 53.50 22.14 28.23
CA GLN A 198 54.81 21.80 28.78
C GLN A 198 55.93 22.44 27.95
N SER A 199 55.82 22.47 26.62
CA SER A 199 56.78 23.19 25.76
C SER A 199 56.79 24.69 26.05
N ILE A 200 55.66 25.26 26.46
CA ILE A 200 55.58 26.66 26.85
C ILE A 200 56.27 26.91 28.20
N THR A 201 56.13 25.98 29.16
CA THR A 201 56.45 26.24 30.59
C THR A 201 57.76 25.58 31.07
N GLY A 202 58.23 24.51 30.43
CA GLY A 202 59.22 23.57 30.98
C GLY A 202 60.67 23.75 30.53
N ASP A 203 61.06 24.92 30.00
CA ASP A 203 62.41 25.07 29.44
C ASP A 203 63.41 25.63 30.48
N ASN A 204 64.45 24.84 30.76
CA ASN A 204 65.65 25.28 31.46
C ASN A 204 66.73 25.62 30.44
N TYR A 205 67.09 26.90 30.32
CA TYR A 205 68.06 27.37 29.33
C TYR A 205 69.49 27.30 29.88
N LYS A 206 70.44 26.85 29.05
CA LYS A 206 71.85 26.72 29.45
C LYS A 206 72.67 28.00 29.16
N ASN A 207 72.18 28.84 28.25
CA ASN A 207 72.77 30.13 27.87
C ASN A 207 71.68 31.20 27.67
N ILE A 208 72.00 32.47 27.93
CA ILE A 208 71.10 33.62 27.74
C ILE A 208 70.69 33.77 26.27
N GLU A 209 71.59 33.50 25.32
CA GLU A 209 71.29 33.57 23.89
C GLU A 209 70.24 32.52 23.46
N GLU A 210 70.34 31.31 24.00
CA GLU A 210 69.38 30.22 23.78
C GLU A 210 68.00 30.58 24.38
N GLU A 211 67.99 31.21 25.56
CA GLU A 211 66.77 31.71 26.20
C GLU A 211 66.08 32.79 25.35
N ILE A 212 66.84 33.75 24.81
CA ILE A 212 66.30 34.80 23.94
C ILE A 212 65.69 34.19 22.68
N GLU A 213 66.37 33.24 22.03
CA GLU A 213 65.87 32.60 20.82
C GLU A 213 64.60 31.77 21.10
N ALA A 214 64.59 31.00 22.18
CA ALA A 214 63.45 30.18 22.57
C ALA A 214 62.23 31.03 22.96
N LYS A 215 62.44 32.09 23.77
CA LYS A 215 61.38 33.06 24.10
C LYS A 215 60.91 33.82 22.86
N GLY A 216 61.81 34.19 21.95
CA GLY A 216 61.46 34.81 20.67
C GLY A 216 60.57 33.92 19.80
N LYS A 217 60.87 32.61 19.72
CA LYS A 217 60.01 31.62 19.04
C LYS A 217 58.64 31.49 19.71
N LYS A 218 58.59 31.44 21.05
CA LYS A 218 57.32 31.40 21.82
C LYS A 218 56.47 32.64 21.56
N ILE A 219 57.06 33.84 21.61
CA ILE A 219 56.37 35.10 21.30
C ILE A 219 55.83 35.07 19.87
N LYS A 220 56.62 34.60 18.89
CA LYS A 220 56.16 34.49 17.50
C LYS A 220 54.98 33.52 17.34
N LYS A 221 55.02 32.36 18.02
CA LYS A 221 53.91 31.39 18.04
C LYS A 221 52.65 31.99 18.67
N LEU A 222 52.77 32.62 19.85
CA LEU A 222 51.67 33.27 20.54
C LEU A 222 51.08 34.42 19.70
N TYR A 223 51.92 35.20 19.04
CA TYR A 223 51.48 36.26 18.14
C TYR A 223 50.72 35.70 16.94
N GLN A 224 51.18 34.60 16.34
CA GLN A 224 50.45 33.93 15.26
C GLN A 224 49.10 33.38 15.73
N ALA A 225 49.05 32.77 16.93
CA ALA A 225 47.80 32.30 17.53
C ALA A 225 46.84 33.47 17.81
N TYR A 226 47.35 34.60 18.32
CA TYR A 226 46.58 35.83 18.49
C TYR A 226 46.04 36.36 17.16
N GLN A 227 46.86 36.40 16.10
CA GLN A 227 46.40 36.85 14.79
C GLN A 227 45.31 35.95 14.20
N ARG A 228 45.39 34.63 14.40
CA ARG A 228 44.34 33.70 14.01
C ARG A 228 43.04 33.99 14.76
N CYS A 229 43.10 34.03 16.09
CA CYS A 229 41.92 34.35 16.91
C CYS A 229 41.32 35.73 16.57
N ASN A 230 42.15 36.72 16.25
CA ASN A 230 41.71 38.04 15.81
C ASN A 230 41.08 38.03 14.41
N ALA A 231 41.49 37.12 13.52
CA ALA A 231 40.83 36.90 12.23
C ALA A 231 39.48 36.20 12.45
N ASP A 232 39.46 35.12 13.23
CA ASP A 232 38.25 34.38 13.58
C ASP A 232 37.20 35.29 14.22
N MET A 233 37.61 36.22 15.11
CA MET A 233 36.71 37.19 15.72
C MET A 233 36.09 38.15 14.69
N LYS A 234 36.86 38.60 13.70
CA LYS A 234 36.36 39.48 12.63
C LYS A 234 35.41 38.75 11.69
N ASP A 235 35.72 37.50 11.38
CA ASP A 235 34.86 36.66 10.55
C ASP A 235 33.53 36.41 11.27
N LEU A 236 33.56 36.10 12.56
CA LEU A 236 32.37 35.95 13.39
C LEU A 236 31.54 37.26 13.48
N ASP A 237 32.19 38.41 13.64
CA ASP A 237 31.50 39.70 13.63
C ASP A 237 30.83 39.98 12.27
N LEU A 238 31.45 39.57 11.17
CA LEU A 238 30.90 39.72 9.82
C LEU A 238 29.66 38.84 9.64
N GLU A 239 29.75 37.56 10.02
CA GLU A 239 28.63 36.62 10.00
C GLU A 239 27.46 37.13 10.85
N PHE A 240 27.73 37.55 12.08
CA PHE A 240 26.72 38.11 12.97
C PHE A 240 26.02 39.34 12.37
N ASN A 241 26.78 40.25 11.75
CA ASN A 241 26.19 41.41 11.10
C ASN A 241 25.34 41.03 9.88
N GLN A 242 25.75 40.03 9.09
CA GLN A 242 24.95 39.52 7.97
C GLN A 242 23.64 38.92 8.45
N GLU A 243 23.69 38.01 9.43
CA GLU A 243 22.49 37.41 10.03
C GLU A 243 21.56 38.47 10.62
N ARG A 244 22.12 39.49 11.26
CA ARG A 244 21.33 40.61 11.78
C ARG A 244 20.61 41.35 10.67
N GLU A 245 21.27 41.67 9.55
CA GLU A 245 20.62 42.35 8.43
C GLU A 245 19.55 41.46 7.77
N ASP A 246 19.77 40.16 7.61
CA ASP A 246 18.79 39.21 7.07
C ASP A 246 17.53 39.13 7.96
N LEU A 247 17.71 39.09 9.28
CA LEU A 247 16.60 39.15 10.24
C LEU A 247 15.86 40.49 10.16
N LEU A 248 16.58 41.61 10.02
CA LEU A 248 15.96 42.92 9.85
C LEU A 248 15.17 43.02 8.55
N ASP A 249 15.64 42.43 7.46
CA ASP A 249 14.93 42.39 6.18
C ASP A 249 13.68 41.50 6.25
N THR A 250 13.75 40.39 6.98
CA THR A 250 12.58 39.57 7.28
C THR A 250 11.54 40.37 8.07
N ILE A 251 11.96 41.09 9.11
CA ILE A 251 11.08 41.97 9.90
C ILE A 251 10.46 43.06 9.02
N ARG A 252 11.24 43.72 8.16
CA ARG A 252 10.75 44.74 7.22
C ARG A 252 9.70 44.14 6.29
N THR A 253 9.95 42.97 5.72
CA THR A 253 9.03 42.27 4.81
C THR A 253 7.74 41.89 5.51
N LEU A 254 7.81 41.26 6.68
CA LEU A 254 6.63 40.91 7.49
C LEU A 254 5.84 42.16 7.91
N THR A 255 6.53 43.24 8.27
CA THR A 255 5.88 44.52 8.60
C THR A 255 5.13 45.09 7.40
N GLN A 256 5.73 45.06 6.20
CA GLN A 256 5.06 45.50 4.98
C GLN A 256 3.83 44.64 4.68
N GLN A 257 3.93 43.32 4.82
CA GLN A 257 2.80 42.41 4.64
C GLN A 257 1.67 42.68 5.64
N ILE A 258 1.98 42.90 6.92
CA ILE A 258 0.99 43.25 7.95
C ILE A 258 0.31 44.57 7.60
N LYS A 259 1.08 45.61 7.23
CA LYS A 259 0.53 46.91 6.83
C LYS A 259 -0.38 46.80 5.61
N LEU A 260 0.04 46.05 4.60
CA LEU A 260 -0.77 45.80 3.41
C LEU A 260 -2.07 45.09 3.77
N LYS A 261 -2.00 44.03 4.59
CA LYS A 261 -3.17 43.29 5.05
C LYS A 261 -4.12 44.18 5.84
N ASN A 262 -3.61 44.96 6.80
CA ASN A 262 -4.42 45.90 7.58
C ASN A 262 -5.07 46.97 6.69
N LEU A 263 -4.33 47.51 5.71
CA LEU A 263 -4.89 48.47 4.76
C LEU A 263 -6.06 47.89 3.96
N VAL A 264 -5.92 46.64 3.48
CA VAL A 264 -7.01 45.93 2.80
C VAL A 264 -8.20 45.76 3.74
N LEU A 265 -7.96 45.29 4.97
CA LEU A 265 -9.00 45.12 5.98
C LEU A 265 -9.75 46.43 6.27
N ASP A 266 -9.03 47.53 6.50
CA ASP A 266 -9.59 48.85 6.81
C ASP A 266 -10.41 49.42 5.63
N SER A 267 -10.04 49.09 4.40
CA SER A 267 -10.73 49.60 3.20
C SER A 267 -12.02 48.85 2.86
N TYR A 268 -12.14 47.56 3.23
CA TYR A 268 -13.25 46.70 2.79
C TYR A 268 -14.13 46.18 3.93
N ILE A 269 -13.71 46.27 5.19
CA ILE A 269 -14.42 45.71 6.33
C ILE A 269 -14.72 46.82 7.36
N PRO A 270 -16.01 47.08 7.67
CA PRO A 270 -16.37 48.01 8.75
C PRO A 270 -15.77 47.61 10.10
N ALA A 271 -15.36 48.61 10.90
CA ALA A 271 -14.71 48.39 12.19
C ALA A 271 -15.53 47.50 13.16
N ASP A 272 -16.86 47.64 13.15
CA ASP A 272 -17.76 46.85 14.00
C ASP A 272 -17.74 45.36 13.64
N GLU A 273 -17.64 45.02 12.34
CA GLU A 273 -17.55 43.63 11.89
C GLU A 273 -16.16 43.05 12.12
N MET A 274 -15.11 43.88 11.99
CA MET A 274 -13.75 43.49 12.37
C MET A 274 -13.67 43.08 13.83
N GLN A 275 -14.26 43.87 14.73
CA GLN A 275 -14.24 43.60 16.16
C GLN A 275 -14.96 42.28 16.50
N LYS A 276 -16.08 41.97 15.83
CA LYS A 276 -16.77 40.68 15.96
C LYS A 276 -15.89 39.52 15.50
N LEU A 277 -15.21 39.67 14.35
CA LEU A 277 -14.28 38.66 13.84
C LEU A 277 -13.12 38.40 14.82
N THR A 278 -12.52 39.45 15.38
CA THR A 278 -11.44 39.31 16.36
C THR A 278 -11.90 38.59 17.64
N GLN A 279 -13.13 38.83 18.11
CA GLN A 279 -13.66 38.17 19.30
C GLN A 279 -13.91 36.66 19.11
N HIS A 280 -14.22 36.23 17.88
CA HIS A 280 -14.53 34.83 17.57
C HIS A 280 -13.31 34.05 17.03
N ALA A 281 -12.21 34.73 16.76
CA ALA A 281 -10.94 34.15 16.36
C ALA A 281 -10.16 33.64 17.58
N THR A 282 -9.72 32.40 17.54
CA THR A 282 -8.85 31.79 18.55
C THR A 282 -7.55 31.35 17.88
N TYR A 283 -6.42 31.66 18.50
CA TYR A 283 -5.12 31.20 18.03
C TYR A 283 -4.81 29.83 18.66
N ASP A 284 -4.48 28.84 17.83
CA ASP A 284 -4.04 27.53 18.27
C ASP A 284 -2.52 27.48 18.29
N GLU A 285 -1.91 27.56 19.48
CA GLU A 285 -0.45 27.56 19.66
C GLU A 285 0.22 26.26 19.21
N ARG A 286 -0.50 25.13 19.23
CA ARG A 286 0.08 23.82 18.89
C ARG A 286 0.24 23.64 17.38
N GLU A 287 -0.73 24.13 16.63
CA GLU A 287 -0.77 24.02 15.17
C GLU A 287 -0.35 25.32 14.47
N GLU A 288 -0.05 26.37 15.24
CA GLU A 288 0.33 27.72 14.78
C GLU A 288 -0.67 28.38 13.81
N ILE A 289 -1.97 28.07 13.95
CA ILE A 289 -3.02 28.50 13.02
C ILE A 289 -4.14 29.26 13.74
N TRP A 290 -4.66 30.31 13.09
CA TRP A 290 -5.90 30.97 13.51
C TRP A 290 -7.13 30.11 13.20
N ARG A 291 -7.93 29.82 14.22
CA ARG A 291 -9.22 29.12 14.12
C ARG A 291 -10.36 30.11 14.30
N MET A 292 -11.39 29.94 13.48
CA MET A 292 -12.62 30.73 13.52
C MET A 292 -13.78 29.77 13.79
N HIS A 293 -14.59 30.07 14.81
CA HIS A 293 -15.77 29.26 15.11
C HIS A 293 -16.75 29.31 13.93
N ARG A 294 -17.34 28.15 13.58
CA ARG A 294 -18.35 28.03 12.51
C ARG A 294 -17.87 28.48 11.12
N ALA A 295 -16.56 28.38 10.87
CA ALA A 295 -15.95 28.77 9.58
C ALA A 295 -16.56 28.04 8.36
N GLN A 296 -17.17 26.86 8.52
CA GLN A 296 -17.83 26.13 7.44
C GLN A 296 -18.98 26.90 6.76
N TYR A 297 -19.59 27.85 7.46
CA TYR A 297 -20.68 28.67 6.92
C TYR A 297 -20.18 29.96 6.25
N ALA A 298 -18.86 30.18 6.23
CA ALA A 298 -18.29 31.33 5.55
C ALA A 298 -18.45 31.22 4.01
N GLY A 299 -18.36 32.37 3.33
CA GLY A 299 -18.51 32.45 1.88
C GLY A 299 -17.41 31.70 1.11
N ASN A 300 -16.19 31.63 1.64
CA ASN A 300 -15.06 30.96 0.97
C ASN A 300 -15.26 29.44 0.85
N PRO A 301 -15.54 28.70 1.95
CA PRO A 301 -15.86 27.28 1.86
C PRO A 301 -17.10 26.99 1.00
N SER A 302 -18.12 27.85 1.09
CA SER A 302 -19.33 27.72 0.27
C SER A 302 -19.06 27.92 -1.23
N ARG A 303 -18.16 28.84 -1.60
CA ARG A 303 -17.74 29.08 -2.99
C ARG A 303 -16.86 27.96 -3.51
N ALA A 304 -15.91 27.47 -2.72
CA ALA A 304 -15.08 26.32 -3.07
C ALA A 304 -15.94 25.06 -3.31
N ARG A 305 -16.97 24.85 -2.47
CA ARG A 305 -17.92 23.75 -2.64
C ARG A 305 -18.73 23.87 -3.94
N ARG A 306 -19.26 25.06 -4.27
CA ARG A 306 -19.96 25.30 -5.54
C ARG A 306 -19.05 25.10 -6.75
N HIS A 307 -17.81 25.58 -6.70
CA HIS A 307 -16.84 25.40 -7.77
C HIS A 307 -16.51 23.92 -7.99
N ASN A 308 -16.38 23.15 -6.91
CA ASN A 308 -16.16 21.71 -6.98
C ASN A 308 -17.39 20.95 -7.52
N GLU A 309 -18.60 21.42 -7.18
CA GLU A 309 -19.87 20.90 -7.72
C GLU A 309 -20.08 21.26 -9.21
N GLU A 310 -19.63 22.44 -9.66
CA GLU A 310 -19.66 22.88 -11.07
C GLU A 310 -18.59 22.16 -11.92
N SER A 311 -17.38 21.97 -11.37
CA SER A 311 -16.28 21.23 -12.01
C SER A 311 -16.58 19.73 -12.15
N ALA A 312 -17.48 19.17 -11.33
CA ALA A 312 -17.99 17.82 -11.50
C ALA A 312 -18.92 17.64 -12.72
N GLY A 313 -19.37 18.73 -13.35
CA GLY A 313 -20.30 18.73 -14.50
C GLY A 313 -19.73 19.24 -15.84
N GLY A 314 -18.52 19.81 -15.85
CA GLY A 314 -17.84 20.35 -17.04
C GLY A 314 -16.46 19.74 -17.25
N SER A 315 -16.00 19.58 -18.49
CA SER A 315 -14.68 19.01 -18.79
C SER A 315 -13.57 19.99 -18.33
N PRO A 316 -12.77 19.68 -17.30
CA PRO A 316 -11.83 20.62 -16.70
C PRO A 316 -10.73 21.13 -17.66
N ALA A 317 -10.54 20.44 -18.79
CA ALA A 317 -9.56 20.80 -19.81
C ALA A 317 -9.97 22.06 -20.59
N GLU A 318 -11.26 22.21 -20.92
CA GLU A 318 -11.74 23.32 -21.77
C GLU A 318 -11.75 24.66 -21.01
N ASP A 319 -12.07 24.62 -19.72
CA ASP A 319 -12.07 25.82 -18.86
C ASP A 319 -10.65 26.29 -18.54
N ASN A 320 -9.72 25.36 -18.29
CA ASN A 320 -8.30 25.69 -18.09
C ASN A 320 -7.66 26.29 -19.36
N GLU A 321 -8.05 25.80 -20.56
CA GLU A 321 -7.56 26.33 -21.83
C GLU A 321 -8.06 27.76 -22.09
N ARG A 322 -9.32 28.06 -21.75
CA ARG A 322 -9.88 29.43 -21.82
C ARG A 322 -9.20 30.40 -20.86
N VAL A 323 -8.97 29.98 -19.61
CA VAL A 323 -8.29 30.81 -18.60
C VAL A 323 -6.83 31.04 -18.99
N ALA A 324 -6.13 30.01 -19.47
CA ALA A 324 -4.76 30.13 -19.97
C ALA A 324 -4.67 31.08 -21.17
N ALA A 325 -5.60 30.99 -22.12
CA ALA A 325 -5.63 31.88 -23.29
C ALA A 325 -5.87 33.35 -22.89
N ALA A 326 -6.78 33.61 -21.94
CA ALA A 326 -7.06 34.96 -21.45
C ALA A 326 -5.87 35.58 -20.67
N LEU A 327 -5.19 34.79 -19.85
CA LEU A 327 -4.00 35.24 -19.12
C LEU A 327 -2.79 35.44 -20.04
N ALA A 328 -2.63 34.57 -21.05
CA ALA A 328 -1.59 34.72 -22.07
C ALA A 328 -1.79 36.00 -22.90
N ASP A 329 -3.03 36.36 -23.23
CA ASP A 329 -3.35 37.60 -23.94
C ASP A 329 -3.08 38.85 -23.09
N ALA A 330 -3.39 38.80 -21.79
CA ALA A 330 -3.21 39.92 -20.87
C ALA A 330 -1.74 40.18 -20.48
N TYR A 331 -0.93 39.13 -20.34
CA TYR A 331 0.43 39.24 -19.79
C TYR A 331 1.54 38.73 -20.73
N GLY A 332 1.20 38.21 -21.90
CA GLY A 332 2.14 37.80 -22.95
C GLY A 332 2.94 36.53 -22.66
N ASP A 333 2.67 35.83 -21.55
CA ASP A 333 3.36 34.60 -21.16
C ASP A 333 2.38 33.42 -21.06
N ALA A 334 2.33 32.65 -22.14
CA ALA A 334 1.45 31.50 -22.27
C ALA A 334 1.84 30.33 -21.35
N GLN A 335 3.12 30.19 -21.00
CA GLN A 335 3.58 29.07 -20.19
C GLN A 335 3.22 29.26 -18.72
N SER A 336 3.47 30.46 -18.17
CA SER A 336 3.03 30.76 -16.80
C SER A 336 1.50 30.82 -16.68
N ALA A 337 0.81 31.31 -17.71
CA ALA A 337 -0.65 31.31 -17.77
C ALA A 337 -1.25 29.89 -17.72
N ALA A 338 -0.68 28.94 -18.49
CA ALA A 338 -1.11 27.55 -18.48
C ALA A 338 -0.82 26.85 -17.14
N VAL A 339 0.36 27.10 -16.56
CA VAL A 339 0.73 26.58 -15.23
C VAL A 339 -0.20 27.13 -14.14
N PHE A 340 -0.51 28.42 -14.19
CA PHE A 340 -1.45 29.04 -13.25
C PHE A 340 -2.87 28.51 -13.42
N ALA A 341 -3.36 28.35 -14.66
CA ALA A 341 -4.69 27.79 -14.92
C ALA A 341 -4.84 26.36 -14.41
N ALA A 342 -3.81 25.52 -14.60
CA ALA A 342 -3.77 24.13 -14.16
C ALA A 342 -3.53 23.93 -12.65
N ALA A 343 -3.06 24.95 -11.93
CA ALA A 343 -2.79 24.87 -10.50
C ALA A 343 -4.08 24.62 -9.67
N SER A 344 -3.94 23.89 -8.57
CA SER A 344 -5.06 23.67 -7.62
C SER A 344 -5.53 25.00 -7.01
N ASP A 345 -6.80 25.13 -6.62
CA ASP A 345 -7.31 26.33 -5.96
C ASP A 345 -6.53 26.69 -4.70
N SER A 346 -6.03 25.68 -3.97
CA SER A 346 -5.12 25.88 -2.84
C SER A 346 -3.82 26.53 -3.28
N GLU A 347 -3.25 26.12 -4.41
CA GLU A 347 -1.99 26.68 -4.95
C GLU A 347 -2.16 28.08 -5.53
N LYS A 348 -3.30 28.36 -6.17
CA LYS A 348 -3.69 29.69 -6.64
C LYS A 348 -3.87 30.67 -5.46
N LEU A 349 -4.31 30.16 -4.31
CA LEU A 349 -4.58 30.94 -3.10
C LEU A 349 -3.45 30.92 -2.06
N LYS A 350 -2.39 30.10 -2.24
CA LYS A 350 -1.22 30.01 -1.33
C LYS A 350 -0.59 31.37 -1.02
N ASN A 351 -0.79 32.36 -1.90
CA ASN A 351 -0.27 33.71 -1.74
C ASN A 351 -1.29 34.77 -1.31
N VAL A 352 -2.56 34.43 -1.08
CA VAL A 352 -3.59 35.47 -0.93
C VAL A 352 -4.33 35.46 0.41
N PHE A 353 -4.78 34.34 1.00
CA PHE A 353 -5.51 34.42 2.28
C PHE A 353 -5.40 33.15 3.14
N PHE A 354 -5.46 33.36 4.47
CA PHE A 354 -5.53 32.33 5.50
C PHE A 354 -6.55 31.23 5.15
N THR A 355 -6.11 29.97 5.16
CA THR A 355 -7.00 28.81 5.15
C THR A 355 -7.47 28.55 6.58
N TYR A 356 -8.74 28.81 6.87
CA TYR A 356 -9.34 28.49 8.17
C TYR A 356 -9.64 26.99 8.24
N ARG A 357 -9.23 26.34 9.33
CA ARG A 357 -9.54 24.93 9.61
C ARG A 357 -10.70 24.86 10.61
N GLU A 358 -11.65 23.96 10.34
CA GLU A 358 -12.84 23.75 11.15
C GLU A 358 -12.50 23.43 12.61
N THR A 359 -13.24 24.03 13.55
CA THR A 359 -13.38 23.55 14.92
C THR A 359 -14.71 22.81 15.00
N VAL A 360 -14.65 21.47 15.03
CA VAL A 360 -15.82 20.65 15.39
C VAL A 360 -16.01 20.78 16.90
N ASP A 361 -17.06 21.46 17.34
CA ASP A 361 -17.36 21.64 18.75
C ASP A 361 -18.66 20.89 19.13
N GLY A 362 -18.51 19.81 19.93
CA GLY A 362 -19.52 19.02 20.65
C GLY A 362 -20.11 17.79 19.91
N GLY A 363 -20.10 16.56 20.42
CA GLY A 363 -19.63 15.99 21.68
C GLY A 363 -19.90 14.47 21.76
N GLY A 364 -19.28 13.76 22.71
CA GLY A 364 -19.62 12.37 23.05
C GLY A 364 -18.42 11.51 23.49
N GLU A 365 -18.38 11.20 24.77
CA GLU A 365 -17.47 10.25 25.43
C GLU A 365 -17.42 8.86 24.72
N GLY A 366 -16.26 8.20 24.78
CA GLY A 366 -16.20 6.74 24.70
C GLY A 366 -15.00 6.13 23.98
N GLY A 367 -13.94 5.83 24.73
CA GLY A 367 -13.25 4.54 24.61
C GLY A 367 -11.85 4.50 23.96
N GLY A 368 -10.87 4.10 24.76
CA GLY A 368 -9.90 3.08 24.37
C GLY A 368 -8.46 3.55 24.17
N GLY A 369 -7.60 3.20 25.14
CA GLY A 369 -6.13 3.27 25.03
C GLY A 369 -5.48 3.59 26.36
#